data_AF-A0A0F7FWR4-F1
#
_entry.id   AF-A0A0F7FWR4-F1
#
_cell.length_a   1.000
_cell.length_b   1.000
_cell.length_c   1.000
_cell.angle_alpha   90.00
_cell.angle_beta   90.00
_cell.angle_gamma   90.00
#
_symmetry.space_group_name_H-M   'P 1'
#
loop_
_entity.id
_entity.type
_entity.pdbx_description
1 polymer ?
#
loop_
_entity_poly.entity_id
_entity_poly.type
_entity_poly.pdbx_seq_one_letter_code
_entity_poly.pdbx_strand_id
1 'polypeptide(L)'
;MNVSTQVWMQTDVISGWAEEGECLMCGRGEVLVMWLGPVVGFGRSRPFHACEPCAVRLARWVRGAEPEPCEPTAATHGASGFSRGYETAVNAVAAVTIAGVLSLSGVAAGLCLGAR
;
A
#
# COMPACT_ATOMS: atom_id res chain seq x y z
N MET A 1 10.41 21.27 13.20
CA MET A 1 10.62 20.33 12.08
C MET A 1 12.12 20.25 11.89
N ASN A 2 12.74 19.13 12.25
CA ASN A 2 14.18 18.93 12.04
C ASN A 2 14.33 18.47 10.59
N VAL A 3 14.89 19.32 9.73
CA VAL A 3 15.08 18.98 8.31
C VAL A 3 16.33 18.11 8.26
N SER A 4 16.16 16.81 8.04
CA SER A 4 17.29 15.92 7.78
C SER A 4 18.10 16.48 6.61
N THR A 5 19.42 16.57 6.79
CA THR A 5 20.30 17.07 5.74
C THR A 5 20.37 16.01 4.64
N GLN A 6 19.80 16.32 3.47
CA GLN A 6 19.83 15.45 2.31
C GLN A 6 20.97 15.84 1.39
N VAL A 7 21.67 14.83 0.87
CA VAL A 7 22.80 14.98 -0.05
C VAL A 7 22.51 14.17 -1.31
N TRP A 8 22.77 14.75 -2.48
CA TRP A 8 22.70 13.99 -3.73
C TRP A 8 23.90 13.04 -3.82
N MET A 9 23.64 11.75 -4.01
CA MET A 9 24.66 10.73 -4.17
C MET A 9 24.60 10.13 -5.58
N GLN A 10 25.76 9.98 -6.22
CA GLN A 10 25.89 9.37 -7.53
C GLN A 10 27.05 8.38 -7.53
N THR A 11 26.78 7.15 -7.96
CA THR A 11 27.74 6.06 -8.14
C THR A 11 27.78 5.62 -9.61
N ASP A 12 28.57 4.60 -9.92
CA ASP A 12 28.62 3.96 -11.25
C ASP A 12 27.33 3.21 -11.62
N VAL A 13 26.53 2.80 -10.61
CA VAL A 13 25.36 1.95 -10.83
C VAL A 13 24.03 2.51 -10.33
N ILE A 14 24.06 3.50 -9.43
CA ILE A 14 22.87 4.09 -8.82
C ILE A 14 23.10 5.56 -8.45
N SER A 15 22.04 6.37 -8.54
CA SER A 15 22.02 7.76 -8.09
C SER A 15 20.73 8.04 -7.31
N GLY A 16 20.80 8.89 -6.28
CA GLY A 16 19.63 9.28 -5.51
C GLY A 16 19.97 10.18 -4.32
N TRP A 17 18.93 10.66 -3.65
CA TRP A 17 19.07 11.40 -2.40
C TRP A 17 19.43 10.45 -1.26
N ALA A 18 20.44 10.84 -0.47
CA ALA A 18 20.87 10.16 0.72
C ALA A 18 20.74 11.07 1.94
N GLU A 19 20.47 10.47 3.08
CA GLU A 19 20.41 11.13 4.38
C GLU A 19 21.13 10.28 5.42
N GLU A 20 21.50 10.88 6.55
CA GLU A 20 22.08 10.11 7.64
C GLU A 20 21.05 9.18 8.27
N GLY A 21 21.41 7.91 8.46
CA GLY A 21 20.51 6.92 9.02
C GLY A 21 21.15 5.55 9.20
N GLU A 22 20.29 4.54 9.34
CA GLU A 22 20.68 3.14 9.52
C GLU A 22 20.57 2.36 8.20
N CYS A 23 21.64 1.63 7.85
CA CYS A 23 21.62 0.75 6.69
C CYS A 23 20.97 -0.59 7.03
N LEU A 24 19.80 -0.86 6.46
CA LEU A 24 19.02 -2.09 6.71
C LEU A 24 19.66 -3.38 6.17
N MET A 25 20.78 -3.29 5.43
CA MET A 25 21.51 -4.46 4.93
C MET A 25 22.71 -4.84 5.79
N CYS A 26 23.49 -3.86 6.23
CA CYS A 26 24.71 -4.11 7.02
C CYS A 26 24.60 -3.71 8.50
N GLY A 27 23.47 -3.11 8.91
CA GLY A 27 23.19 -2.72 10.30
C GLY A 27 24.00 -1.54 10.83
N ARG A 28 24.81 -0.87 9.99
CA ARG A 28 25.57 0.33 10.41
C ARG A 28 24.62 1.53 10.54
N GLY A 29 24.66 2.20 11.69
CA GLY A 29 24.03 3.50 11.93
C GLY A 29 24.97 4.67 11.61
N GLU A 30 24.42 5.89 11.65
CA GLU A 30 25.17 7.15 11.43
C GLU A 30 25.95 7.14 10.09
N VAL A 31 25.36 6.52 9.07
CA VAL A 31 25.90 6.49 7.71
C VAL A 31 24.93 7.13 6.73
N LEU A 32 25.45 7.65 5.63
CA LEU A 32 24.60 8.08 4.53
C LEU A 32 23.90 6.87 3.91
N VAL A 33 22.57 6.89 3.95
CA VAL A 33 21.71 5.88 3.38
C VAL A 33 20.80 6.49 2.33
N MET A 34 20.64 5.77 1.22
CA MET A 34 19.76 6.13 0.14
C MET A 34 18.47 5.33 0.20
N TRP A 35 17.35 5.97 -0.11
CA TRP A 35 16.07 5.28 -0.27
C TRP A 35 16.07 4.46 -1.55
N LEU A 36 15.92 3.14 -1.42
CA LEU A 36 15.94 2.19 -2.54
C LEU A 36 14.53 1.74 -2.97
N GLY A 37 13.49 2.20 -2.27
CA GLY A 37 12.09 1.86 -2.54
C GLY A 37 11.36 1.30 -1.31
N PRO A 38 10.07 1.00 -1.43
CA PRO A 38 9.32 0.31 -0.38
C PRO A 38 9.58 -1.20 -0.42
N VAL A 39 9.71 -1.81 0.75
CA VAL A 39 9.60 -3.26 0.93
C VAL A 39 8.24 -3.57 1.53
N VAL A 40 7.53 -4.53 0.92
CA VAL A 40 6.18 -4.93 1.33
C VAL A 40 6.21 -6.36 1.87
N GLY A 41 5.60 -6.56 3.04
CA GLY A 41 5.46 -7.88 3.66
C GLY A 41 4.41 -7.84 4.75
N PHE A 42 3.68 -8.94 4.94
CA PHE A 42 2.65 -9.08 5.98
C PHE A 42 1.59 -7.95 5.99
N GLY A 43 1.18 -7.48 4.81
CA GLY A 43 0.21 -6.39 4.66
C GLY A 43 0.74 -5.01 5.08
N ARG A 44 2.06 -4.83 5.20
CA ARG A 44 2.71 -3.57 5.58
C ARG A 44 3.76 -3.17 4.55
N SER A 45 3.91 -1.86 4.31
CA SER A 45 5.01 -1.29 3.55
C SER A 45 5.95 -0.50 4.48
N ARG A 46 7.26 -0.64 4.28
CA ARG A 46 8.30 0.12 4.99
C ARG A 46 9.34 0.63 4.00
N PRO A 47 9.89 1.83 4.20
CA PRO A 47 10.94 2.33 3.32
C PRO A 47 12.23 1.54 3.55
N PHE A 48 12.90 1.16 2.48
CA PHE A 48 14.16 0.43 2.51
C PHE A 48 15.32 1.37 2.20
N HIS A 49 16.17 1.60 3.21
CA HIS A 49 17.34 2.45 3.12
C HIS A 49 18.62 1.64 3.23
N ALA A 50 19.61 1.94 2.40
CA ALA A 50 20.92 1.28 2.45
C ALA A 50 22.08 2.23 2.18
N CYS A 51 23.24 1.96 2.76
CA CYS A 51 24.47 2.68 2.46
C CYS A 51 25.01 2.32 1.07
N GLU A 52 25.85 3.20 0.50
CA GLU A 52 26.38 3.04 -0.85
C GLU A 52 26.98 1.67 -1.16
N PRO A 53 27.87 1.07 -0.34
CA PRO A 53 28.45 -0.22 -0.69
C PRO A 53 27.40 -1.33 -0.79
N CYS A 54 26.35 -1.25 0.03
CA CYS A 54 25.25 -2.20 0.03
C CYS A 54 24.32 -1.99 -1.16
N ALA A 55 23.99 -0.73 -1.48
CA ALA A 55 23.19 -0.38 -2.64
C ALA A 55 23.89 -0.78 -3.95
N VAL A 56 25.20 -0.53 -4.09
CA VAL A 56 26.00 -0.92 -5.24
C VAL A 56 26.05 -2.44 -5.38
N ARG A 57 26.24 -3.17 -4.28
CA ARG A 57 26.20 -4.65 -4.27
C ARG A 57 24.84 -5.17 -4.75
N LEU A 58 23.74 -4.61 -4.24
CA LEU A 58 22.39 -4.99 -4.65
C LEU A 58 22.16 -4.69 -6.14
N ALA A 59 22.53 -3.50 -6.61
CA ALA A 59 22.37 -3.12 -8.02
C ALA A 59 23.13 -4.06 -8.97
N ARG A 60 24.36 -4.46 -8.60
CA ARG A 60 25.14 -5.43 -9.38
C ARG A 60 24.50 -6.82 -9.37
N TRP A 61 23.99 -7.25 -8.22
CA TRP A 61 23.28 -8.53 -8.12
C TRP A 61 22.01 -8.56 -8.98
N VAL A 62 21.17 -7.51 -8.93
CA VAL A 62 19.95 -7.40 -9.76
C VAL A 62 20.28 -7.37 -11.25
N ARG A 63 21.31 -6.62 -11.67
CA ARG A 63 21.73 -6.58 -13.09
C ARG A 63 22.23 -7.91 -13.62
N GLY A 64 22.74 -8.79 -12.73
CA GLY A 64 23.19 -10.13 -13.09
C GLY A 64 22.10 -11.20 -13.01
N ALA A 65 20.89 -10.85 -12.57
CA ALA A 65 19.77 -11.78 -12.54
C ALA A 65 19.17 -11.92 -13.96
N GLU A 66 18.92 -13.15 -14.39
CA GLU A 66 18.05 -13.39 -15.54
C GLU A 66 16.68 -12.77 -15.25
N PRO A 67 16.06 -12.05 -16.21
CA PRO A 67 14.71 -11.55 -16.01
C PRO A 67 13.80 -12.74 -15.75
N GLU A 68 13.18 -12.79 -14.58
CA GLU A 68 12.15 -13.80 -14.34
C GLU A 68 11.08 -13.65 -15.44
N PRO A 69 10.57 -14.76 -15.99
CA PRO A 69 9.40 -14.68 -16.84
C PRO A 69 8.37 -13.86 -16.10
N CYS A 70 7.67 -12.96 -16.80
CA CYS A 70 6.56 -12.19 -16.22
C CYS A 70 5.40 -13.15 -15.90
N GLU A 71 5.59 -14.13 -15.02
CA GLU A 71 4.50 -14.88 -14.46
C GLU A 71 3.66 -13.88 -13.67
N PRO A 72 2.35 -13.78 -13.97
CA PRO A 72 1.49 -12.84 -13.27
C PRO A 72 1.64 -13.11 -11.78
N THR A 73 2.04 -12.08 -11.02
CA THR A 73 2.15 -12.16 -9.56
C THR A 73 0.86 -12.79 -9.04
N ALA A 74 0.92 -14.05 -8.64
CA ALA A 74 -0.25 -14.76 -8.17
C ALA A 74 -0.69 -14.06 -6.88
N ALA A 75 -1.73 -13.23 -7.00
CA ALA A 75 -2.34 -12.51 -5.88
C ALA A 75 -3.08 -13.49 -4.98
N THR A 76 -2.34 -14.39 -4.32
CA THR A 76 -2.87 -15.35 -3.36
C THR A 76 -2.98 -14.74 -1.96
N HIS A 77 -2.62 -13.48 -1.78
CA HIS A 77 -2.79 -12.75 -0.53
C HIS A 77 -4.06 -11.89 -0.56
N GLY A 78 -5.15 -12.41 0.03
CA GLY A 78 -6.25 -11.57 0.55
C GLY A 78 -7.64 -11.71 -0.08
N ALA A 79 -7.83 -12.55 -1.12
CA ALA A 79 -9.12 -12.65 -1.81
C ALA A 79 -10.27 -13.14 -0.91
N SER A 80 -9.99 -13.94 0.13
CA SER A 80 -11.02 -14.48 1.01
C SER A 80 -11.60 -13.45 2.00
N GLY A 81 -10.87 -12.38 2.31
CA GLY A 81 -11.34 -11.33 3.21
C GLY A 81 -12.16 -10.24 2.50
N PHE A 82 -11.74 -9.84 1.30
CA PHE A 82 -12.34 -8.73 0.57
C PHE A 82 -13.72 -9.06 -0.01
N SER A 83 -13.91 -10.27 -0.57
CA SER A 83 -15.22 -10.69 -1.11
C SER A 83 -16.31 -10.76 -0.05
N ARG A 84 -16.00 -11.22 1.17
CA ARG A 84 -16.97 -11.30 2.27
C ARG A 84 -17.43 -9.92 2.77
N GLY A 85 -16.56 -8.91 2.70
CA GLY A 85 -16.87 -7.52 3.04
C GLY A 85 -17.72 -6.82 1.98
N TYR A 86 -17.50 -7.13 0.70
CA TYR A 86 -18.29 -6.60 -0.41
C TYR A 86 -19.74 -7.09 -0.38
N GLU A 87 -19.96 -8.40 -0.18
CA GLU A 87 -21.32 -8.96 -0.11
C GLU A 87 -22.12 -8.41 1.08
N THR A 88 -21.47 -8.22 2.23
CA THR A 88 -22.12 -7.62 3.40
C THR A 88 -22.48 -6.15 3.17
N ALA A 89 -21.62 -5.38 2.49
CA ALA A 89 -21.93 -3.98 2.14
C ALA A 89 -23.10 -3.87 1.14
N VAL A 90 -23.13 -4.71 0.09
CA VAL A 90 -24.21 -4.73 -0.91
C VAL A 90 -25.55 -5.09 -0.25
N ASN A 91 -25.56 -6.11 0.61
CA ASN A 91 -26.78 -6.52 1.32
C ASN A 91 -27.29 -5.44 2.27
N ALA A 92 -26.40 -4.70 2.95
CA ALA A 92 -26.79 -3.61 3.83
C ALA A 92 -27.41 -2.43 3.06
N VAL A 93 -26.81 -2.03 1.93
CA VAL A 93 -27.35 -0.95 1.09
C VAL A 93 -28.71 -1.35 0.52
N ALA A 94 -28.86 -2.59 0.02
CA ALA A 94 -30.15 -3.10 -0.46
C ALA A 94 -31.21 -3.08 0.65
N ALA A 95 -30.88 -3.53 1.86
CA ALA A 95 -31.79 -3.54 2.99
C ALA A 95 -32.24 -2.12 3.40
N VAL A 96 -31.32 -1.15 3.48
CA VAL A 96 -31.65 0.25 3.79
C VAL A 96 -32.54 0.86 2.71
N THR A 97 -32.25 0.57 1.44
CA THR A 97 -33.04 1.10 0.31
C THR A 97 -34.46 0.55 0.33
N ILE A 98 -34.62 -0.77 0.54
CA ILE A 98 -35.94 -1.42 0.64
C ILE A 98 -36.72 -0.89 1.84
N ALA A 99 -36.08 -0.78 3.01
CA ALA A 99 -36.72 -0.23 4.21
C ALA A 99 -37.18 1.21 3.99
N GLY A 100 -36.34 2.06 3.37
CA GLY A 100 -36.69 3.45 3.06
C GLY A 100 -37.89 3.56 2.11
N VAL A 101 -37.93 2.74 1.05
CA VAL A 101 -39.07 2.71 0.12
C VAL A 101 -40.35 2.24 0.80
N LEU A 102 -40.29 1.19 1.63
CA LEU A 102 -41.43 0.70 2.39
C LEU A 102 -41.95 1.74 3.38
N SER A 103 -41.05 2.41 4.11
CA SER A 103 -41.43 3.50 5.02
C SER A 103 -42.14 4.62 4.28
N LEU A 104 -41.62 5.08 3.13
CA LEU A 104 -42.24 6.12 2.31
C LEU A 104 -43.64 5.74 1.81
N SER A 105 -43.83 4.49 1.39
CA SER A 105 -45.14 3.99 0.96
C SER A 105 -46.14 3.88 2.13
N GLY A 106 -45.67 3.55 3.33
CA GLY A 106 -46.49 3.54 4.55
C GLY A 106 -46.97 4.93 4.96
N VAL A 107 -46.12 5.97 4.85
CA VAL A 107 -46.54 7.35 5.16
C VAL A 107 -47.54 7.87 4.12
N ALA A 108 -47.35 7.53 2.84
CA ALA A 108 -48.30 7.90 1.79
C ALA A 108 -49.68 7.25 2.00
N ALA A 109 -49.73 5.97 2.38
CA ALA A 109 -50.99 5.29 2.70
C ALA A 109 -51.67 5.85 3.96
N GLY A 110 -50.89 6.20 4.99
CA GLY A 110 -51.41 6.82 6.22
C GLY A 110 -51.98 8.22 6.00
N LEU A 111 -51.33 9.03 5.15
CA LEU A 111 -51.81 10.37 4.78
C LEU A 111 -53.09 10.32 3.93
N CYS A 112 -53.26 9.32 3.07
CA CYS A 112 -54.50 9.16 2.29
C CYS A 112 -55.70 8.64 3.09
N LEU A 113 -55.47 7.91 4.20
CA LEU A 113 -56.54 7.40 5.08
C LEU A 113 -56.94 8.39 6.18
N GLY A 114 -56.08 9.33 6.56
CA GLY A 114 -56.38 10.39 7.55
C GLY A 114 -57.03 11.65 6.99
N ALA A 115 -57.24 11.74 5.67
CA ALA A 115 -57.82 12.89 4.98
C ALA A 115 -59.28 12.68 4.52
N ARG A 116 -60.01 11.76 5.17
CA ARG A 116 -61.46 11.56 4.99
C ARG A 116 -62.22 11.81 6.28
#